data_AF-A0A7J7QTV7-F1
#
_entry.id   AF-A0A7J7QTV7-F1
#
_cell.length_a   1.000
_cell.length_b   1.000
_cell.length_c   1.000
_cell.angle_alpha   90.00
_cell.angle_beta   90.00
_cell.angle_gamma   90.00
#
_symmetry.space_group_name_H-M   'P 1'
#
loop_
_entity.id
_entity.type
_entity.pdbx_description
1 polymer ?
#
loop_
_entity_poly.entity_id
_entity_poly.type
_entity_poly.pdbx_seq_one_letter_code
_entity_poly.pdbx_strand_id
1 'polypeptide(L)'
;MSFVPGDENIDKIPVALGIKEKNLYLSCVVKDKKPTLQLETFDPHGLSKKKIDRRFIFHKKEIRDKVEFESAMYPNWYISTSQADQTPVFLGSTKGGQDITDFTMEILTH
;
A
#
# COMPACT_ATOMS: atom_id res chain seq x y z
N MET A 1 -2.95 33.31 15.04
CA MET A 1 -1.74 33.09 14.23
C MET A 1 -1.74 31.64 13.80
N SER A 2 -1.69 31.43 12.49
CA SER A 2 -1.69 30.14 11.83
C SER A 2 -0.35 29.46 12.05
N PHE A 3 -0.35 28.19 12.44
CA PHE A 3 0.80 27.33 12.23
C PHE A 3 0.42 26.29 11.19
N VAL A 4 1.02 26.45 10.02
CA VAL A 4 1.10 25.43 8.98
C VAL A 4 2.56 24.98 8.97
N PRO A 5 2.88 23.79 9.47
CA PRO A 5 3.92 22.98 8.89
C PRO A 5 3.23 22.16 7.80
N GLY A 6 3.50 22.51 6.54
CA GLY A 6 3.36 21.52 5.48
C GLY A 6 4.37 20.44 5.82
N ASP A 7 3.89 19.36 6.44
CA ASP A 7 4.71 18.19 6.68
C ASP A 7 4.89 17.54 5.31
N GLU A 8 5.90 18.01 4.58
CA GLU A 8 6.51 17.20 3.52
C GLU A 8 6.90 15.90 4.21
N ASN A 9 6.06 14.88 4.05
CA ASN A 9 6.21 13.60 4.71
C ASN A 9 7.39 12.87 4.05
N ILE A 10 8.61 13.22 4.47
CA ILE A 10 9.89 12.71 3.95
C ILE A 10 9.97 11.18 4.13
N ASP A 11 9.10 10.60 4.96
CA ASP A 11 9.03 9.17 5.30
C ASP A 11 8.09 8.34 4.39
N LYS A 12 7.36 8.96 3.46
CA LYS A 12 6.39 8.26 2.58
C LYS A 12 6.94 8.10 1.17
N ILE A 13 7.43 6.90 0.86
CA ILE A 13 7.96 6.55 -0.46
C ILE A 13 6.83 5.96 -1.31
N PRO A 14 6.42 6.61 -2.43
CA PRO A 14 5.39 6.05 -3.32
C PRO A 14 5.94 4.84 -4.07
N VAL A 15 5.26 3.71 -3.96
CA VAL A 15 5.62 2.43 -4.58
C VAL A 15 4.41 1.79 -5.25
N ALA A 16 4.65 1.01 -6.30
CA ALA A 16 3.70 0.07 -6.85
C ALA A 16 4.17 -1.35 -6.52
N LEU A 17 3.26 -2.21 -6.07
CA LEU A 17 3.59 -3.55 -5.60
C LEU A 17 3.08 -4.58 -6.62
N GLY A 18 4.00 -5.32 -7.22
CA GLY A 18 3.72 -6.31 -8.25
C GLY A 18 4.33 -7.68 -7.94
N ILE A 19 3.75 -8.72 -8.51
CA ILE A 19 4.31 -10.07 -8.43
C ILE A 19 5.43 -10.20 -9.46
N LYS A 20 6.63 -10.55 -9.02
CA LYS A 20 7.80 -10.75 -9.90
C LYS A 20 7.44 -11.67 -11.07
N GLU A 21 7.87 -11.29 -12.28
CA GLU A 21 7.65 -12.03 -13.55
C GLU A 21 6.17 -12.20 -13.95
N LYS A 22 5.25 -11.48 -13.30
CA LYS A 22 3.84 -11.42 -13.70
C LYS A 22 3.42 -9.96 -13.90
N ASN A 23 2.55 -9.72 -14.87
CA ASN A 23 1.91 -8.41 -15.05
C ASN A 23 0.74 -8.22 -14.07
N LEU A 24 0.89 -8.64 -12.81
CA LEU A 24 -0.14 -8.58 -11.78
C LEU A 24 0.32 -7.67 -10.64
N TYR A 25 -0.48 -6.64 -10.37
CA TYR A 25 -0.19 -5.62 -9.37
C TYR A 25 -1.32 -5.50 -8.36
N LEU A 26 -0.96 -5.13 -7.13
CA LEU A 26 -1.94 -4.74 -6.14
C LEU A 26 -2.60 -3.43 -6.53
N SER A 27 -3.93 -3.40 -6.51
CA SER A 27 -4.73 -2.20 -6.73
C SER A 27 -5.79 -2.02 -5.66
N CYS A 28 -6.08 -0.76 -5.33
CA CYS A 28 -7.15 -0.37 -4.44
C CYS A 28 -8.39 0.03 -5.25
N VAL A 29 -9.51 -0.63 -5.02
CA VAL A 29 -10.78 -0.33 -5.70
C VAL A 29 -11.92 -0.22 -4.70
N VAL A 30 -13.03 0.40 -5.10
CA VAL A 30 -14.26 0.32 -4.31
C VAL A 30 -15.06 -0.91 -4.77
N LYS A 31 -15.34 -1.82 -3.85
CA LYS A 31 -16.35 -2.89 -4.02
C LYS A 31 -17.39 -2.73 -2.92
N ASP A 32 -18.67 -2.74 -3.30
CA ASP A 32 -19.79 -2.61 -2.35
C ASP A 32 -19.65 -1.42 -1.38
N LYS A 33 -19.22 -0.27 -1.91
CA LYS A 33 -18.95 0.99 -1.17
C LYS A 33 -17.79 0.94 -0.17
N LYS A 34 -16.98 -0.13 -0.17
CA LYS A 34 -15.80 -0.28 0.69
C LYS A 34 -14.49 -0.32 -0.13
N PRO A 35 -13.46 0.46 0.23
CA PRO A 35 -12.12 0.29 -0.29
C PRO A 35 -11.63 -1.15 -0.06
N THR A 36 -11.16 -1.78 -1.13
CA THR A 36 -10.80 -3.20 -1.17
C THR A 36 -9.49 -3.36 -1.93
N LEU A 37 -8.63 -4.25 -1.44
CA LEU A 37 -7.40 -4.65 -2.08
C LEU A 37 -7.68 -5.79 -3.07
N GLN A 38 -7.11 -5.73 -4.28
CA GLN A 38 -7.18 -6.81 -5.25
C GLN A 38 -5.90 -6.90 -6.09
N LEU A 39 -5.77 -7.99 -6.85
CA LEU A 39 -4.80 -8.10 -7.94
C LEU A 39 -5.46 -7.68 -9.25
N GLU A 40 -4.74 -6.91 -10.05
CA GLU A 40 -5.17 -6.44 -11.36
C GLU A 40 -4.04 -6.57 -12.37
N THR A 41 -4.38 -6.95 -13.60
CA THR A 41 -3.41 -7.01 -14.69
C THR A 41 -3.01 -5.59 -15.08
N PHE A 42 -1.73 -5.28 -14.93
CA PHE A 42 -1.17 -3.97 -15.22
C PHE A 42 0.24 -4.13 -15.79
N ASP A 43 0.49 -3.44 -16.90
CA ASP A 43 1.81 -3.36 -17.51
C ASP A 43 2.36 -1.94 -17.34
N PRO A 44 3.32 -1.72 -16.42
CA PRO A 44 3.94 -0.41 -16.25
C PRO A 44 4.94 -0.07 -17.36
N HIS A 45 5.27 -0.99 -18.27
CA HIS A 45 6.33 -0.78 -19.25
C HIS A 45 6.00 0.40 -20.18
N GLY A 46 6.91 1.37 -20.27
CA GLY A 46 6.73 2.59 -21.06
C GLY A 46 5.91 3.70 -20.37
N LEU A 47 5.36 3.47 -19.17
CA LEU A 47 4.72 4.51 -18.38
C LEU A 47 5.75 5.23 -17.51
N SER A 48 5.72 6.56 -17.51
CA SER A 48 6.45 7.33 -16.52
C SER A 48 5.79 7.17 -15.15
N LYS A 49 6.58 7.23 -14.05
CA LYS A 49 6.06 7.12 -12.67
C LYS A 49 4.85 8.03 -12.39
N LYS A 50 4.80 9.20 -13.03
CA LYS A 50 3.70 10.19 -12.91
C LYS A 50 2.39 9.77 -13.59
N LYS A 51 2.43 8.78 -14.48
CA LYS A 51 1.26 8.29 -15.25
C LYS A 51 0.62 7.03 -14.66
N ILE A 52 1.23 6.44 -13.63
CA ILE A 52 0.63 5.30 -12.94
C ILE A 52 -0.59 5.80 -12.16
N ASP A 53 -1.73 5.14 -12.35
CA ASP A 53 -2.96 5.46 -11.65
C ASP A 53 -2.78 5.31 -10.14
N ARG A 54 -3.29 6.27 -9.36
CA ARG A 54 -3.16 6.31 -7.89
C ARG A 54 -3.67 5.04 -7.22
N ARG A 55 -4.58 4.29 -7.84
CA ARG A 55 -5.07 3.01 -7.32
C ARG A 55 -3.98 1.93 -7.19
N PHE A 56 -2.90 2.02 -7.96
CA PHE A 56 -1.74 1.11 -7.85
C PHE A 56 -0.64 1.64 -6.93
N ILE A 57 -0.79 2.86 -6.39
CA ILE A 57 0.24 3.51 -5.61
C ILE A 57 -0.05 3.32 -4.11
N PHE A 58 0.98 2.89 -3.40
CA PHE A 58 1.01 2.81 -1.95
C PHE A 58 2.15 3.69 -1.43
N HIS A 59 1.92 4.39 -0.32
CA HIS A 59 3.00 5.04 0.41
C HIS A 59 3.62 4.02 1.36
N LYS A 60 4.84 3.58 1.03
CA LYS A 60 5.67 2.81 1.96
C LYS A 60 6.18 3.75 3.04
N LYS A 61 5.91 3.41 4.30
CA LYS A 61 6.45 4.12 5.46
C LYS A 61 7.31 3.15 6.27
N GLU A 62 8.52 3.57 6.62
CA GLU A 62 9.39 2.81 7.51
C GLU A 62 9.13 3.25 8.97
N ILE A 63 8.86 2.29 9.84
CA ILE A 63 8.62 2.50 11.28
C ILE A 63 9.54 1.55 12.04
N ARG A 64 10.66 2.09 12.53
CA ARG A 64 11.71 1.29 13.19
C ARG A 64 12.25 0.21 12.25
N ASP A 65 12.01 -1.06 12.57
CA ASP A 65 12.38 -2.25 11.79
C ASP A 65 11.23 -2.80 10.93
N LYS A 66 10.08 -2.11 10.92
CA LYS A 66 8.88 -2.51 10.18
C LYS A 66 8.57 -1.53 9.05
N VAL A 67 7.73 -1.98 8.14
CA VAL A 67 7.16 -1.17 7.06
C VAL A 67 5.65 -1.26 7.05
N GLU A 68 5.00 -0.15 6.73
CA GLU A 68 3.57 -0.06 6.46
C GLU A 68 3.36 0.36 5.01
N PHE A 69 2.24 -0.06 4.43
CA PHE A 69 1.83 0.34 3.09
C PHE A 69 0.45 0.99 3.15
N GLU A 70 0.41 2.32 3.04
CA GLU A 70 -0.84 3.09 2.99
C GLU A 70 -1.31 3.27 1.54
N SER A 71 -2.60 3.13 1.26
CA SER A 71 -3.14 3.44 -0.06
C SER A 71 -2.99 4.94 -0.38
N ALA A 72 -2.42 5.27 -1.54
CA ALA A 72 -2.38 6.65 -2.01
C ALA A 72 -3.75 7.14 -2.52
N MET A 73 -4.66 6.22 -2.85
CA MET A 73 -6.04 6.52 -3.28
C MET A 73 -6.98 6.69 -2.08
N TYR A 74 -6.77 5.92 -1.01
CA TYR A 74 -7.60 5.94 0.20
C TYR A 74 -6.73 6.23 1.43
N PRO A 75 -6.56 7.50 1.83
CA PRO A 75 -5.78 7.85 3.01
C PRO A 75 -6.30 7.17 4.29
N ASN A 76 -5.39 6.80 5.19
CA ASN A 76 -5.66 6.01 6.40
C ASN A 76 -6.15 4.57 6.15
N TRP A 77 -5.99 4.06 4.93
CA TRP A 77 -6.21 2.65 4.62
C TRP A 77 -4.88 1.96 4.32
N TYR A 78 -4.67 0.79 4.91
CA TYR A 78 -3.39 0.07 4.90
C TYR A 78 -3.57 -1.32 4.34
N ILE A 79 -2.52 -1.87 3.72
CA ILE A 79 -2.45 -3.31 3.50
C ILE A 79 -2.42 -3.97 4.87
N SER A 80 -3.30 -4.95 5.09
CA SER A 80 -3.50 -5.58 6.40
C SER A 80 -3.74 -7.08 6.29
N THR A 81 -3.44 -7.79 7.37
CA THR A 81 -3.78 -9.20 7.56
C THR A 81 -4.55 -9.40 8.86
N SER A 82 -5.35 -10.47 8.92
CA SER A 82 -5.96 -10.92 10.18
C SER A 82 -4.91 -11.59 11.06
N GLN A 83 -5.24 -11.77 12.34
CA GLN A 83 -4.52 -12.67 13.24
C GLN A 83 -4.77 -14.15 12.92
N ALA A 84 -5.87 -14.45 12.21
CA ALA A 84 -6.23 -15.80 11.84
C ALA A 84 -5.50 -16.26 10.57
N ASP A 85 -5.02 -17.51 10.61
CA ASP A 85 -4.39 -18.18 9.48
C ASP A 85 -5.35 -18.32 8.29
N GLN A 86 -4.76 -18.47 7.09
CA GLN A 86 -5.48 -18.72 5.84
C GLN A 86 -6.52 -17.65 5.47
N THR A 87 -6.38 -16.44 6.00
CA THR A 87 -7.19 -15.29 5.62
C THR A 87 -6.53 -14.50 4.49
N PRO A 88 -7.30 -13.89 3.58
CA PRO A 88 -6.74 -13.07 2.52
C PRO A 88 -6.11 -11.80 3.10
N VAL A 89 -5.10 -11.27 2.41
CA VAL A 89 -4.63 -9.89 2.63
C VAL A 89 -5.73 -8.92 2.16
N PHE A 90 -5.97 -7.85 2.91
CA PHE A 90 -7.02 -6.88 2.62
C PHE A 90 -6.57 -5.44 2.85
N LEU A 91 -7.48 -4.51 2.58
CA LEU A 91 -7.30 -3.09 2.91
C LEU A 91 -8.06 -2.77 4.21
N GLY A 92 -7.34 -2.45 5.28
CA GLY A 92 -7.89 -2.13 6.59
C GLY A 92 -7.78 -0.63 6.91
N SER A 93 -8.70 -0.09 7.71
CA SER A 93 -8.73 1.34 8.07
C SER A 93 -8.42 1.62 9.55
N THR A 94 -7.94 0.61 10.28
CA THR A 94 -7.67 0.69 11.72
C THR A 94 -6.22 0.34 12.01
N LYS A 95 -5.49 1.23 12.67
CA LYS A 95 -4.15 0.96 13.18
C LYS A 95 -4.18 0.64 14.67
N GLY A 96 -3.29 -0.25 15.12
CA GLY A 96 -3.20 -0.64 16.53
C GLY A 96 -4.43 -1.39 17.05
N GLY A 97 -5.24 -1.92 16.13
CA GLY A 97 -6.39 -2.77 16.43
C GLY A 97 -6.02 -4.25 16.45
N GLN A 98 -6.97 -5.12 16.10
CA GLN A 98 -6.73 -6.56 15.99
C GLN A 98 -5.98 -6.92 14.70
N ASP A 99 -6.18 -6.16 13.63
CA ASP A 99 -5.54 -6.40 12.34
C ASP A 99 -4.07 -5.97 12.35
N ILE A 100 -3.24 -6.72 11.63
CA ILE A 100 -1.80 -6.47 11.51
C ILE A 100 -1.57 -5.55 10.31
N THR A 101 -0.83 -4.46 10.53
CA THR A 101 -0.47 -3.47 9.49
C THR A 101 1.04 -3.33 9.27
N ASP A 102 1.84 -3.93 10.15
CA ASP A 102 3.30 -3.82 10.18
C ASP A 102 3.95 -5.07 9.59
N PHE A 103 4.78 -4.87 8.56
CA PHE A 103 5.47 -5.95 7.86
C PHE A 103 6.99 -5.82 7.98
N THR A 104 7.72 -6.90 7.76
CA THR A 104 9.15 -6.86 7.46
C THR A 104 9.34 -7.05 5.96
N MET A 105 10.37 -6.41 5.40
CA MET A 105 10.70 -6.52 3.97
C MET A 105 12.10 -7.10 3.83
N GLU A 106 12.22 -8.21 3.11
CA GLU A 106 13.49 -8.85 2.79
C GLU A 106 13.84 -8.60 1.33
N ILE A 107 15.09 -8.18 1.08
CA ILE A 107 15.61 -8.00 -0.27
C ILE A 107 16.22 -9.34 -0.71
N LEU A 108 15.55 -10.00 -1.65
CA LEU A 108 16.08 -11.21 -2.26
C LEU A 108 17.14 -10.83 -3.30
N THR A 109 18.35 -11.33 -3.13
CA THR A 109 19.39 -11.30 -4.16
C THR A 109 19.26 -12.58 -4.98
N HIS A 110 19.14 -12.43 -6.30
CA HIS A 110 19.15 -13.53 -7.26
C HIS A 110 20.41 -13.43 -8.10
#